data_AF-A0A060BUQ1-F1
#
_entry.id   AF-A0A060BUQ1-F1
#
_cell.length_a   1.000
_cell.length_b   1.000
_cell.length_c   1.000
_cell.angle_alpha   90.00
_cell.angle_beta   90.00
_cell.angle_gamma   90.00
#
_symmetry.space_group_name_H-M   'P 1'
#
loop_
_entity.id
_entity.type
_entity.pdbx_description
1 polymer ?
#
loop_
_entity_poly.entity_id
_entity_poly.type
_entity_poly.pdbx_seq_one_letter_code
_entity_poly.pdbx_strand_id
1 'polypeptide(L)'
;FSLDEGARLVPLKEACTQRRMEIYGDSVTCGERNEALLYAGKEDPDVDLSPYSNSWFSYGAIAARHLHAQLHAVSQGGVGLLDGIGWFNEPQYLGMESIWDRCDITRSSDPPASGTSSVTIRKS
;
A
#
# COMPACT_ATOMS: atom_id res chain seq x y z
N PHE A 1 9.50 -14.04 -9.84
CA PHE A 1 9.73 -15.47 -9.54
C PHE A 1 10.48 -16.08 -10.70
N SER A 2 11.34 -17.07 -10.43
CA SER A 2 12.01 -17.88 -11.44
C SER A 2 11.49 -19.31 -11.37
N LEU A 3 11.60 -20.05 -12.47
CA LEU A 3 11.26 -21.46 -12.54
C LEU A 3 12.52 -22.24 -12.90
N ASP A 4 12.71 -23.39 -12.27
CA ASP A 4 13.78 -24.31 -12.61
C ASP A 4 13.55 -24.93 -13.99
N GLU A 5 14.61 -25.42 -14.61
CA GLU A 5 14.54 -26.09 -15.90
C GLU A 5 13.61 -27.33 -15.82
N GLY A 6 12.62 -27.39 -16.70
CA GLY A 6 11.61 -28.46 -16.72
C GLY A 6 10.40 -28.24 -15.78
N ALA A 7 10.41 -27.22 -14.92
CA ALA A 7 9.26 -26.86 -14.10
C ALA A 7 8.12 -26.27 -14.95
N ARG A 8 6.87 -26.46 -14.51
CA ARG A 8 5.67 -26.00 -15.21
C ARG A 8 4.79 -25.20 -14.28
N LEU A 9 4.27 -24.09 -14.80
CA LEU A 9 3.20 -23.35 -14.13
C LEU A 9 1.96 -24.23 -14.09
N VAL A 10 1.40 -24.39 -12.90
CA VAL A 10 0.09 -24.98 -12.70
C VAL A 10 -0.93 -23.86 -12.51
N PRO A 11 -2.19 -24.05 -12.93
CA PRO A 11 -3.26 -23.12 -12.61
C PRO A 11 -3.33 -22.88 -11.10
N LEU A 12 -3.65 -21.66 -10.70
CA LEU A 12 -3.91 -21.35 -9.30
C LEU A 12 -5.02 -22.27 -8.78
N LYS A 13 -4.79 -22.87 -7.61
CA LYS A 13 -5.70 -23.83 -6.98
C LYS A 13 -7.09 -23.24 -6.71
N GLU A 14 -7.15 -21.92 -6.48
CA GLU A 14 -8.38 -21.19 -6.24
C GLU A 14 -8.63 -20.16 -7.34
N ALA A 15 -9.85 -20.13 -7.87
CA ALA A 15 -10.28 -19.09 -8.79
C ALA A 15 -10.21 -17.74 -8.09
N CYS A 16 -9.76 -16.71 -8.81
CA CYS A 16 -9.70 -15.37 -8.27
C CYS A 16 -11.12 -14.93 -7.84
N THR A 17 -11.27 -14.54 -6.58
CA THR A 17 -12.56 -14.06 -6.05
C THR A 17 -13.09 -12.90 -6.88
N GLN A 18 -14.41 -12.86 -7.08
CA GLN A 18 -15.06 -11.76 -7.79
C GLN A 18 -15.28 -10.53 -6.89
N ARG A 19 -15.17 -10.69 -5.56
CA ARG A 19 -15.31 -9.57 -4.61
C ARG A 19 -14.07 -8.71 -4.68
N ARG A 20 -14.27 -7.39 -4.77
CA ARG A 20 -13.21 -6.38 -4.83
C ARG A 20 -13.45 -5.35 -3.74
N MET A 21 -12.38 -4.94 -3.09
CA MET A 21 -12.34 -3.88 -2.10
C MET A 21 -11.26 -2.88 -2.53
N GLU A 22 -11.60 -1.59 -2.46
CA GLU A 22 -10.67 -0.50 -2.70
C GLU A 22 -10.66 0.42 -1.48
N ILE A 23 -9.46 0.78 -1.02
CA ILE A 23 -9.27 1.61 0.16
C ILE A 23 -8.31 2.73 -0.19
N TYR A 24 -8.75 3.96 0.03
CA TYR A 24 -7.91 5.15 0.00
C TYR A 24 -7.61 5.57 1.42
N GLY A 25 -6.34 5.78 1.75
CA GLY A 25 -5.98 6.14 3.12
C GLY A 25 -4.55 6.62 3.30
N ASP A 26 -4.17 6.72 4.56
CA ASP A 26 -2.87 7.21 5.00
C ASP A 26 -1.99 6.07 5.56
N SER A 27 -1.06 6.43 6.44
CA SER A 27 -0.16 5.52 7.15
C SER A 27 -0.86 4.32 7.81
N VAL A 28 -2.08 4.51 8.32
CA VAL A 28 -2.85 3.43 8.96
C VAL A 28 -3.23 2.35 7.94
N THR A 29 -3.59 2.77 6.73
CA THR A 29 -3.91 1.84 5.64
C THR A 29 -2.66 1.18 5.07
N CYS A 30 -1.53 1.91 5.01
CA CYS A 30 -0.23 1.33 4.66
C CYS A 30 0.20 0.21 5.63
N GLY A 31 -0.29 0.23 6.87
CA GLY A 31 0.18 -0.62 7.95
C GLY A 31 1.50 -0.12 8.54
N GLU A 32 1.69 1.21 8.60
CA GLU A 32 2.92 1.79 9.14
C GLU A 32 3.13 1.42 10.60
N ARG A 33 4.35 0.96 10.90
CA ARG A 33 4.83 0.63 12.25
C ARG A 33 3.95 -0.39 13.02
N ASN A 34 3.09 -1.15 12.35
CA ASN A 34 2.17 -2.08 13.01
C ASN A 34 2.86 -3.30 13.65
N GLU A 35 4.13 -3.55 13.35
CA GLU A 35 4.96 -4.57 14.01
C GLU A 35 5.85 -3.98 15.13
N ALA A 36 5.83 -2.67 15.37
CA ALA A 36 6.67 -1.98 16.36
C ALA A 36 6.15 -2.11 17.81
N LEU A 37 5.74 -3.32 18.23
CA LEU A 37 5.04 -3.56 19.50
C LEU A 37 5.80 -3.09 20.74
N LEU A 38 7.14 -3.11 20.70
CA LEU A 38 7.99 -2.68 21.81
C LEU A 38 8.06 -1.16 21.99
N TYR A 39 7.53 -0.40 21.03
CA TYR A 39 7.49 1.06 21.02
C TYR A 39 6.09 1.61 21.28
N ALA A 40 5.08 0.74 21.41
CA ALA A 40 3.71 1.15 21.69
C ALA A 40 3.62 1.90 23.03
N GLY A 41 3.03 3.10 23.00
CA GLY A 41 2.85 3.96 24.18
C GLY A 41 4.13 4.61 24.71
N LYS A 42 5.22 4.58 23.93
CA LYS A 42 6.48 5.28 24.24
C LYS A 42 6.62 6.51 23.35
N GLU A 43 7.56 7.38 23.71
CA GLU A 43 7.97 8.46 22.82
C GLU A 43 8.52 7.88 21.51
N ASP A 44 8.29 8.61 20.41
CA ASP A 44 8.82 8.24 19.10
C ASP A 44 10.36 8.21 19.19
N PRO A 45 10.99 7.06 18.92
CA PRO A 45 12.42 6.93 19.07
C PRO A 45 13.16 7.60 17.89
N ASP A 46 14.42 7.94 18.10
CA ASP A 46 15.29 8.44 17.03
C ASP A 46 15.67 7.38 15.97
N VAL A 47 15.28 6.12 16.18
CA VAL A 47 15.55 5.03 15.23
C VAL A 47 14.49 4.98 14.14
N ASP A 48 14.91 4.64 12.92
CA ASP A 48 13.97 4.41 11.83
C ASP A 48 13.10 3.17 12.10
N LEU A 49 11.78 3.41 12.20
CA LEU A 49 10.78 2.37 12.41
C LEU A 49 10.14 1.87 11.11
N SER A 50 10.55 2.37 9.95
CA SER A 50 10.03 1.94 8.65
C SER A 50 10.08 0.42 8.43
N PRO A 51 11.12 -0.32 8.89
CA PRO A 51 11.16 -1.78 8.81
C PRO A 51 10.04 -2.52 9.55
N TYR A 52 9.34 -1.86 10.48
CA TYR A 52 8.20 -2.42 11.22
C TYR A 52 6.84 -2.17 10.55
N SER A 53 6.84 -1.64 9.32
CA SER A 53 5.62 -1.38 8.55
C SER A 53 5.29 -2.59 7.68
N ASN A 54 4.08 -3.11 7.79
CA ASN A 54 3.68 -4.32 7.10
C ASN A 54 2.23 -4.29 6.62
N SER A 55 2.05 -4.07 5.33
CA SER A 55 0.73 -3.97 4.70
C SER A 55 -0.09 -5.25 4.79
N TRP A 56 0.53 -6.42 4.95
CA TRP A 56 -0.18 -7.70 5.14
C TRP A 56 -0.95 -7.75 6.47
N PHE A 57 -0.47 -7.03 7.48
CA PHE A 57 -1.11 -6.86 8.79
C PHE A 57 -1.91 -5.56 8.92
N SER A 58 -2.11 -4.82 7.82
CA SER A 58 -3.05 -3.71 7.80
C SER A 58 -4.49 -4.20 7.98
N TYR A 59 -5.36 -3.35 8.54
CA TYR A 59 -6.78 -3.67 8.72
C TYR A 59 -7.45 -4.02 7.38
N GLY A 60 -7.07 -3.33 6.30
CA GLY A 60 -7.57 -3.57 4.95
C GLY A 60 -7.22 -4.96 4.44
N ALA A 61 -5.95 -5.37 4.57
CA ALA A 61 -5.50 -6.70 4.14
C ALA A 61 -6.13 -7.82 4.98
N ILE A 62 -6.28 -7.61 6.30
CA ILE A 62 -6.99 -8.55 7.18
C ILE A 62 -8.44 -8.68 6.74
N ALA A 63 -9.17 -7.57 6.57
CA ALA A 63 -10.57 -7.56 6.16
C ALA A 63 -10.78 -8.25 4.81
N ALA A 64 -9.93 -7.97 3.81
CA ALA A 64 -10.02 -8.58 2.50
C ALA A 64 -9.84 -10.10 2.54
N ARG A 65 -8.92 -10.60 3.37
CA ARG A 65 -8.76 -12.06 3.59
C ARG A 65 -10.00 -12.68 4.24
N HIS A 66 -10.59 -12.03 5.23
CA HIS A 66 -11.82 -12.51 5.89
C HIS A 66 -13.05 -12.47 4.97
N LEU A 67 -13.13 -11.49 4.07
CA LEU A 67 -14.25 -11.33 3.14
C LEU A 67 -14.07 -12.13 1.83
N HIS A 68 -12.93 -12.82 1.69
CA HIS A 68 -12.50 -13.44 0.44
C HIS A 68 -12.60 -12.45 -0.72
N ALA A 69 -11.94 -11.30 -0.60
CA ALA A 69 -11.94 -10.23 -1.59
C ALA A 69 -10.52 -9.90 -2.08
N GLN A 70 -10.42 -9.43 -3.33
CA GLN A 70 -9.22 -8.75 -3.82
C GLN A 70 -9.16 -7.36 -3.20
N LEU A 71 -7.98 -6.94 -2.75
CA LEU A 71 -7.76 -5.62 -2.19
C LEU A 71 -6.90 -4.77 -3.13
N HIS A 72 -7.35 -3.55 -3.38
CA HIS A 72 -6.54 -2.45 -3.89
C HIS A 72 -6.46 -1.37 -2.81
N ALA A 73 -5.27 -1.15 -2.25
CA ALA A 73 -5.06 -0.11 -1.25
C ALA A 73 -4.17 0.98 -1.86
N VAL A 74 -4.73 2.18 -2.03
CA VAL A 74 -4.01 3.38 -2.46
C VAL A 74 -3.79 4.21 -1.21
N SER A 75 -2.60 4.09 -0.62
CA SER A 75 -2.31 4.76 0.64
C SER A 75 -0.89 5.26 0.72
N GLN A 76 -0.72 6.38 1.43
CA GLN A 76 0.57 7.04 1.61
C GLN A 76 0.66 7.68 2.99
N GLY A 77 1.75 7.42 3.72
CA GLY A 77 1.98 8.01 5.03
C GLY A 77 1.91 9.53 5.01
N GLY A 78 1.15 10.10 5.95
CA GLY A 78 0.99 11.56 6.09
C GLY A 78 0.10 12.22 5.03
N VAL A 79 -0.49 11.47 4.09
CA VAL A 79 -1.38 12.07 3.08
C VAL A 79 -2.70 12.55 3.73
N GLY A 80 -3.11 13.77 3.40
CA GLY A 80 -4.43 14.29 3.74
C GLY A 80 -5.45 14.00 2.64
N LEU A 81 -6.73 14.34 2.85
CA LEU A 81 -7.73 14.23 1.77
C LEU A 81 -7.46 15.27 0.67
N LEU A 82 -7.25 16.52 1.07
CA LEU A 82 -6.97 17.66 0.20
C LEU A 82 -5.48 18.01 0.21
N ASP A 83 -5.04 18.73 -0.81
CA ASP A 83 -3.70 19.32 -0.84
C ASP A 83 -3.54 20.36 0.29
N GLY A 84 -2.34 20.46 0.85
CA GLY A 84 -1.99 21.44 1.89
C GLY A 84 -2.40 21.09 3.32
N ILE A 85 -3.17 20.02 3.54
CA ILE A 85 -3.63 19.62 4.89
C ILE A 85 -2.87 18.42 5.47
N GLY A 86 -2.12 17.70 4.64
CA GLY A 86 -1.29 16.57 5.05
C GLY A 86 0.16 16.96 5.34
N TRP A 87 0.95 15.95 5.69
CA TRP A 87 2.39 16.02 5.95
C TRP A 87 3.22 15.38 4.82
N PHE A 88 2.55 14.83 3.80
CA PHE A 88 3.20 14.14 2.70
C PHE A 88 3.74 15.11 1.65
N ASN A 89 4.95 14.87 1.15
CA ASN A 89 5.52 15.56 -0.02
C ASN A 89 5.68 17.09 0.15
N GLU A 90 6.38 17.51 1.20
CA GLU A 90 6.83 18.90 1.34
C GLU A 90 7.69 19.34 0.12
N PRO A 91 7.54 20.57 -0.40
CA PRO A 91 6.66 21.65 0.04
C PRO A 91 5.27 21.67 -0.60
N GLN A 92 4.94 20.70 -1.47
CA GLN A 92 3.66 20.67 -2.17
C GLN A 92 2.51 20.20 -1.26
N TYR A 93 2.79 19.39 -0.24
CA TYR A 93 1.82 18.86 0.70
C TYR A 93 0.65 18.16 0.00
N LEU A 94 0.96 17.27 -0.94
CA LEU A 94 -0.05 16.61 -1.78
C LEU A 94 -1.02 15.78 -0.94
N GLY A 95 -2.31 15.90 -1.26
CA GLY A 95 -3.42 15.13 -0.73
C GLY A 95 -3.86 14.03 -1.68
N MET A 96 -4.79 13.20 -1.19
CA MET A 96 -5.36 12.09 -1.93
C MET A 96 -6.05 12.55 -3.22
N GLU A 97 -6.66 13.74 -3.22
CA GLU A 97 -7.28 14.33 -4.42
C GLU A 97 -6.31 14.45 -5.60
N SER A 98 -5.01 14.59 -5.33
CA SER A 98 -3.96 14.79 -6.33
C SER A 98 -3.21 13.51 -6.73
N ILE A 99 -3.38 12.40 -5.98
CA ILE A 99 -2.56 11.20 -6.13
C ILE A 99 -3.35 9.87 -6.23
N TRP A 100 -4.67 9.87 -6.06
CA TRP A 100 -5.49 8.66 -5.98
C TRP A 100 -5.40 7.74 -7.22
N ASP A 101 -5.10 8.31 -8.39
CA ASP A 101 -5.03 7.61 -9.67
C ASP A 101 -3.60 7.20 -10.07
N ARG A 102 -2.62 7.46 -9.21
CA ARG A 102 -1.21 7.21 -9.50
C ARG A 102 -0.78 5.83 -9.04
N CYS A 103 -0.05 5.13 -9.90
CA CYS A 103 0.55 3.83 -9.58
C CYS A 103 1.91 3.96 -8.85
N ASP A 104 2.58 5.10 -9.02
CA ASP A 104 3.81 5.48 -8.33
C ASP A 104 3.81 6.98 -8.09
N ILE A 105 3.92 7.38 -6.83
CA ILE A 105 3.84 8.78 -6.40
C ILE A 105 5.23 9.44 -6.42
N THR A 106 6.31 8.64 -6.40
CA THR A 106 7.70 9.14 -6.40
C THR A 106 8.12 9.70 -7.75
N ARG A 107 7.38 9.39 -8.82
CA ARG A 107 7.65 9.84 -10.19
C ARG A 107 7.00 11.20 -10.50
N SER A 108 6.99 12.12 -9.52
CA SER A 108 6.41 13.46 -9.65
C SER A 108 7.30 14.48 -10.39
N SER A 109 8.44 14.06 -10.95
CA SER A 109 9.23 14.90 -11.86
C SER A 109 8.80 14.82 -13.34
N ASP A 110 7.88 13.92 -13.71
CA ASP A 110 7.38 13.79 -15.09
C ASP A 110 5.87 14.11 -15.16
N PRO A 111 5.39 14.76 -16.25
CA PRO A 111 3.95 14.99 -16.46
C PRO A 111 3.18 13.67 -16.57
N PRO A 112 1.86 13.67 -16.29
CA PRO A 112 1.08 12.44 -16.15
C PRO A 112 1.11 11.61 -17.43
N ALA A 113 1.80 10.47 -17.37
CA ALA A 113 1.74 9.48 -18.42
C ALA A 113 0.40 8.73 -18.31
N SER A 114 -0.43 8.88 -19.34
CA SER A 114 -1.61 8.06 -19.56
C SER A 114 -1.22 6.58 -19.62
N GLY A 115 -1.46 5.84 -18.54
CA GLY A 115 -1.18 4.41 -18.51
C GLY A 115 -1.48 3.82 -17.14
N THR A 116 -2.66 3.24 -16.98
CA THR A 116 -3.01 2.45 -15.81
C THR A 116 -2.07 1.25 -15.69
N SER A 117 -1.18 1.25 -14.70
CA SER A 117 -0.33 0.10 -14.38
C SER A 117 -0.59 -0.35 -12.95
N SER A 118 -1.56 -1.25 -12.78
CA SER A 118 -1.85 -1.87 -11.48
C SER A 118 -0.68 -2.72 -11.01
N VAL A 119 -0.07 -2.38 -9.88
CA VAL A 119 0.92 -3.25 -9.22
C VAL A 119 0.19 -4.23 -8.31
N THR A 120 0.15 -5.51 -8.70
CA THR A 120 -0.29 -6.60 -7.83
C THR A 120 0.90 -7.10 -7.02
N ILE A 121 0.96 -6.78 -5.72
CA ILE A 121 1.94 -7.40 -4.82
C ILE A 121 1.49 -8.84 -4.55
N ARG A 122 2.20 -9.82 -5.12
CA ARG A 122 2.13 -11.23 -4.71
C ARG A 122 3.43 -11.58 -4.01
N LYS A 123 3.37 -11.90 -2.72
CA LYS A 123 4.51 -12.48 -2.00
C LYS A 123 4.57 -13.98 -2.30
N SER A 124 5.76 -14.46 -2.64
CA SER A 124 6.13 -15.88 -2.84
C SER A 124 6.08 -16.67 -1.55
#